data_AF-A7RIK7-F1
#
_entry.id   AF-A7RIK7-F1
#
_cell.length_a   1.000
_cell.length_b   1.000
_cell.length_c   1.000
_cell.angle_alpha   90.00
_cell.angle_beta   90.00
_cell.angle_gamma   90.00
#
_symmetry.space_group_name_H-M   'P 1'
#
loop_
_entity.id
_entity.type
_entity.pdbx_description
1 polymer ?
#
loop_
_entity_poly.entity_id
_entity_poly.type
_entity_poly.pdbx_seq_one_letter_code
_entity_poly.pdbx_strand_id
1 'polypeptide(L)'
;MISHRLKINDPKPEFLVIGSRQQLEKVDINSVSVGMSEIKPESEVRNLGAWFDKNMSMDAHVSEVCSKAFRGLYSIQQIQKYLNKNACKILIHAFVTTHLDY
;
A
#
# COMPACT_ATOMS: atom_id res chain seq x y z
N MET A 1 17.15 0.42 -31.06
CA MET A 1 17.61 -0.27 -29.83
C MET A 1 16.88 0.34 -28.66
N ILE A 2 16.25 -0.46 -27.79
CA ILE A 2 15.74 0.04 -26.51
C ILE A 2 16.97 0.46 -25.69
N SER A 3 17.06 1.72 -25.29
CA SER A 3 18.19 2.19 -24.49
C SER A 3 18.24 1.37 -23.19
N HIS A 4 19.42 0.93 -22.78
CA HIS A 4 19.67 0.16 -21.56
C HIS A 4 19.24 -1.32 -21.53
N ARG A 5 18.68 -1.89 -22.63
CA ARG A 5 18.31 -3.33 -22.72
C ARG A 5 17.41 -3.83 -21.57
N LEU A 6 16.62 -2.94 -20.97
CA LEU A 6 15.64 -3.28 -19.95
C LEU A 6 14.29 -3.62 -20.60
N LYS A 7 13.55 -4.56 -20.00
CA LYS A 7 12.20 -4.93 -20.40
C LYS A 7 11.22 -4.60 -19.27
N ILE A 8 10.12 -3.94 -19.61
CA ILE A 8 9.03 -3.64 -18.67
C ILE A 8 8.30 -4.95 -18.33
N ASN A 9 7.89 -5.10 -17.07
CA ASN A 9 7.06 -6.21 -16.66
C ASN A 9 5.59 -5.88 -16.93
N ASP A 10 5.15 -6.16 -18.16
CA ASP A 10 3.86 -5.73 -18.73
C ASP A 10 2.58 -6.01 -17.90
N PRO A 11 2.45 -7.05 -17.06
CA PRO A 11 1.25 -7.25 -16.24
C PRO A 11 1.26 -6.48 -14.90
N LYS A 12 2.37 -5.82 -14.54
CA LYS A 12 2.53 -5.15 -13.25
C LYS A 12 2.24 -3.63 -13.23
N PRO A 13 2.23 -2.87 -14.33
CA PRO A 13 2.10 -1.42 -14.23
C PRO A 13 0.64 -1.06 -13.96
N GLU A 14 0.39 -0.56 -12.76
CA GLU A 14 -0.83 0.14 -12.38
C GLU A 14 -0.56 1.65 -12.50
N PHE A 15 -1.58 2.46 -12.80
CA PHE A 15 -1.42 3.91 -12.72
C PHE A 15 -2.59 4.57 -12.01
N LEU A 16 -2.27 5.64 -11.30
CA LEU A 16 -3.20 6.46 -10.54
C LEU A 16 -3.07 7.91 -10.97
N VAL A 17 -4.20 8.59 -11.16
CA VAL A 17 -4.24 10.03 -11.38
C VAL A 17 -4.55 10.71 -10.05
N ILE A 18 -3.61 11.54 -9.58
CA ILE A 18 -3.71 12.24 -8.30
C ILE A 18 -3.98 13.73 -8.56
N GLY A 19 -4.94 14.30 -7.83
CA GLY A 19 -5.23 15.73 -7.92
C GLY A 19 -6.35 16.13 -6.99
N SER A 20 -6.61 17.44 -6.89
CA SER A 20 -7.82 17.89 -6.22
C SER A 20 -9.05 17.44 -7.03
N ARG A 21 -10.19 17.26 -6.36
CA ARG A 21 -11.44 16.89 -7.02
C ARG A 21 -11.77 17.80 -8.21
N GLN A 22 -11.55 19.10 -8.07
CA GLN A 22 -11.78 20.11 -9.12
C GLN A 22 -10.84 19.95 -10.32
N GLN A 23 -9.62 19.44 -10.11
CA GLN A 23 -8.68 19.16 -11.18
C GLN A 23 -9.00 17.83 -11.85
N LEU A 24 -9.33 16.79 -11.07
CA LEU A 24 -9.71 15.48 -11.60
C LEU A 24 -10.98 15.55 -12.46
N GLU A 25 -11.93 16.43 -12.14
CA GLU A 25 -13.11 16.70 -12.97
C GLU A 25 -12.77 17.28 -14.35
N LYS A 26 -11.57 17.86 -14.53
CA LYS A 26 -11.10 18.42 -15.81
C LYS A 26 -10.20 17.45 -16.59
N VAL A 27 -9.87 16.30 -15.99
CA VAL A 27 -8.93 15.33 -16.56
C VAL A 27 -9.73 14.14 -17.08
N ASP A 28 -9.68 13.92 -18.39
CA ASP A 28 -10.25 12.75 -19.06
C ASP A 28 -9.10 11.87 -19.58
N ILE A 29 -8.56 11.01 -18.70
CA ILE A 29 -7.52 10.03 -19.04
C ILE A 29 -8.12 8.64 -18.83
N ASN A 30 -8.55 8.02 -19.94
CA ASN A 30 -9.17 6.69 -19.91
C ASN A 30 -8.13 5.56 -19.89
N SER A 31 -6.95 5.79 -20.44
CA SER A 31 -5.86 4.81 -20.48
C SER A 31 -4.50 5.45 -20.75
N VAL A 32 -3.44 4.71 -20.44
CA VAL A 32 -2.06 5.06 -20.80
C VAL A 32 -1.42 3.86 -21.49
N SER A 33 -0.79 4.10 -22.64
CA SER A 33 -0.05 3.07 -23.38
C SER A 33 1.38 2.94 -22.83
N VAL A 34 1.74 1.75 -22.36
CA VAL A 34 3.11 1.41 -21.96
C VAL A 34 3.57 0.22 -22.79
N GLY A 35 4.49 0.47 -23.73
CA GLY A 35 4.90 -0.55 -24.70
C GLY A 35 3.74 -0.94 -25.61
N MET A 36 3.35 -2.21 -25.56
CA MET A 36 2.20 -2.75 -26.30
C MET A 36 0.94 -2.91 -25.43
N SER A 37 1.03 -2.58 -24.14
CA SER A 37 -0.05 -2.73 -23.17
C SER A 37 -0.80 -1.42 -22.97
N GLU A 38 -2.13 -1.50 -22.96
CA GLU A 38 -3.01 -0.41 -22.56
C GLU A 38 -3.41 -0.62 -21.11
N ILE A 39 -3.04 0.33 -20.25
CA ILE A 39 -3.34 0.30 -18.82
C ILE A 39 -4.49 1.26 -18.57
N LYS A 40 -5.39 0.92 -17.64
CA LYS A 40 -6.50 1.78 -17.19
C LYS A 40 -6.18 2.38 -15.81
N PRO A 41 -6.75 3.55 -15.48
CA PRO A 41 -6.53 4.16 -14.18
C PRO A 41 -7.18 3.32 -13.09
N GLU A 42 -6.44 3.06 -12.02
CA GLU A 42 -6.99 2.43 -10.82
C GLU A 42 -7.46 3.49 -9.82
N SER A 43 -8.42 3.13 -8.97
CA SER A 43 -8.91 4.01 -7.89
C SER A 43 -7.94 4.11 -6.73
N GLU A 44 -7.21 3.02 -6.48
CA GLU A 44 -6.23 2.88 -5.42
C GLU A 44 -5.05 2.05 -5.94
N VAL A 45 -3.82 2.44 -5.65
CA VAL A 45 -2.61 1.70 -6.04
C VAL A 45 -1.69 1.52 -4.85
N ARG A 46 -0.88 0.46 -4.88
CA ARG A 46 0.10 0.19 -3.83
C ARG A 46 1.52 0.48 -4.31
N ASN A 47 2.14 1.51 -3.74
CA ASN A 47 3.52 1.85 -4.01
C ASN A 47 4.41 1.70 -2.77
N LEU A 48 5.47 0.91 -2.88
CA LEU A 48 6.43 0.62 -1.78
C LEU A 48 5.75 0.25 -0.44
N GLY A 49 4.61 -0.45 -0.50
CA GLY A 49 3.89 -0.88 0.69
C GLY A 49 2.82 0.07 1.19
N ALA A 50 2.81 1.33 0.76
CA ALA A 50 1.78 2.32 1.06
C ALA A 50 0.66 2.29 0.01
N TRP A 51 -0.58 2.52 0.44
CA TRP A 51 -1.74 2.60 -0.43
C TRP A 51 -2.07 4.06 -0.70
N PHE A 52 -2.35 4.36 -1.97
CA PHE A 52 -2.69 5.71 -2.42
C PHE A 52 -3.98 5.66 -3.19
N ASP A 53 -4.90 6.57 -2.89
CA ASP A 53 -6.10 6.83 -3.67
C ASP A 53 -5.95 8.15 -4.45
N LYS A 54 -6.85 8.38 -5.40
CA LYS A 54 -6.82 9.59 -6.25
C LYS A 54 -6.89 10.91 -5.48
N ASN A 55 -7.47 10.91 -4.27
CA ASN A 55 -7.63 12.10 -3.45
C ASN A 55 -6.56 12.22 -2.34
N MET A 56 -5.62 11.27 -2.23
CA MET A 56 -4.62 11.20 -1.16
C MET A 56 -5.24 11.20 0.25
N SER A 57 -6.40 10.56 0.43
CA SER A 57 -7.08 10.46 1.74
C SER A 57 -6.37 9.52 2.71
N MET A 58 -5.56 8.59 2.21
CA MET A 58 -4.87 7.54 2.99
C MET A 58 -5.81 6.55 3.72
N ASP A 59 -7.11 6.55 3.44
CA ASP A 59 -8.09 5.71 4.17
C ASP A 59 -7.78 4.22 4.07
N ALA A 60 -7.46 3.75 2.85
CA ALA A 60 -7.06 2.37 2.60
C ALA A 60 -5.76 2.00 3.32
N HIS A 61 -4.77 2.91 3.31
CA HIS A 61 -3.49 2.71 3.98
C HIS A 61 -3.66 2.59 5.50
N VAL A 62 -4.38 3.54 6.11
CA VAL A 62 -4.67 3.54 7.55
C VAL A 62 -5.44 2.28 7.94
N SER A 63 -6.46 1.89 7.16
CA SER A 63 -7.25 0.69 7.42
C SER A 63 -6.39 -0.58 7.39
N GLU A 64 -5.50 -0.70 6.41
CA GLU A 64 -4.59 -1.83 6.27
C GLU A 64 -3.54 -1.89 7.39
N VAL A 65 -2.96 -0.74 7.77
CA VAL A 65 -2.01 -0.63 8.90
C VAL A 65 -2.69 -1.02 10.22
N CYS A 66 -3.88 -0.47 10.49
CA CYS A 66 -4.67 -0.80 11.67
C CYS A 66 -5.03 -2.29 11.72
N SER A 67 -5.45 -2.86 10.59
CA SER A 67 -5.77 -4.30 10.48
C SER A 67 -4.56 -5.18 10.79
N LYS A 68 -3.37 -4.84 10.27
CA LYS A 68 -2.12 -5.56 10.57
C LYS A 68 -1.73 -5.46 12.04
N ALA A 69 -1.72 -4.25 12.59
CA ALA A 69 -1.43 -4.00 14.00
C ALA A 69 -2.39 -4.77 14.92
N PHE A 70 -3.69 -4.76 14.60
CA PHE A 70 -4.70 -5.50 15.37
C PHE A 70 -4.51 -7.01 15.29
N ARG A 71 -4.20 -7.56 14.09
CA ARG A 71 -3.88 -8.99 13.94
C ARG A 71 -2.65 -9.37 14.77
N GLY A 72 -1.64 -8.51 14.82
CA GLY A 72 -0.47 -8.67 15.69
C GLY A 72 -0.85 -8.73 17.17
N LEU A 73 -1.63 -7.76 17.65
CA LEU A 73 -2.13 -7.72 19.03
C LEU A 73 -2.95 -8.97 19.38
N TYR A 74 -3.89 -9.35 18.51
CA TYR A 74 -4.74 -10.52 18.71
C TYR A 74 -3.91 -11.81 18.81
N SER A 75 -2.92 -11.97 17.92
CA SER A 75 -2.01 -13.14 17.94
C SER A 75 -1.18 -13.19 19.22
N ILE A 76 -0.65 -12.05 19.67
CA ILE A 76 0.12 -11.95 20.93
C ILE A 76 -0.78 -12.28 22.13
N GLN A 77 -2.03 -11.80 22.14
CA GLN A 77 -2.98 -12.06 23.21
C GLN A 77 -3.24 -13.56 23.38
N GLN A 78 -3.35 -14.32 22.28
CA GLN A 78 -3.59 -15.77 22.35
C GLN A 78 -2.45 -16.53 23.06
N ILE A 79 -1.20 -16.10 22.83
CA ILE A 79 -0.02 -16.76 23.41
C ILE A 79 0.46 -16.10 24.71
N GLN A 80 -0.21 -15.03 25.16
CA GLN A 80 0.23 -14.19 26.29
C GLN A 80 0.49 -15.00 27.58
N LYS A 81 -0.30 -16.04 27.84
CA LYS A 81 -0.13 -16.93 29.00
C LYS A 81 1.21 -17.68 29.03
N TYR A 82 1.89 -17.80 27.90
CA TYR A 82 3.19 -18.47 27.77
C TYR A 82 4.37 -17.50 27.72
N LEU A 83 4.12 -16.19 27.82
CA LEU A 83 5.12 -15.14 27.66
C LEU A 83 5.39 -14.44 29.00
N ASN A 84 6.66 -14.14 29.25
CA ASN A 84 7.03 -13.17 30.28
C ASN A 84 6.83 -11.73 29.75
N LYS A 85 6.85 -10.75 30.65
CA LYS A 85 6.61 -9.34 30.30
C LYS A 85 7.60 -8.81 29.26
N ASN A 86 8.87 -9.20 29.36
CA ASN A 86 9.93 -8.72 28.45
C ASN A 86 9.72 -9.29 27.02
N ALA A 87 9.43 -10.58 26.91
CA ALA A 87 9.12 -11.23 25.65
C ALA A 87 7.87 -10.61 25.00
N CYS A 88 6.81 -10.37 25.79
CA CYS A 88 5.60 -9.69 25.32
C CYS A 88 5.91 -8.29 24.77
N LYS A 89 6.73 -7.50 25.47
CA LYS A 89 7.15 -6.17 25.01
C LYS A 89 7.88 -6.24 23.65
N ILE A 90 8.82 -7.18 23.51
CA ILE A 90 9.56 -7.39 22.24
C ILE A 90 8.60 -7.72 21.10
N LEU A 91 7.63 -8.61 21.35
CA LEU A 91 6.65 -9.01 20.33
C LEU A 91 5.73 -7.85 19.95
N ILE A 92 5.24 -7.07 20.91
CA ILE A 92 4.45 -5.86 20.62
C ILE A 92 5.26 -4.91 19.72
N HIS A 93 6.53 -4.70 20.03
CA HIS A 93 7.36 -3.85 19.19
C HIS A 93 7.53 -4.41 17.77
N ALA A 94 7.87 -5.70 17.66
CA ALA A 94 8.16 -6.34 16.39
C ALA A 94 6.94 -6.47 15.45
N PHE A 95 5.74 -6.69 16.02
CA PHE A 95 4.52 -7.01 15.26
C PHE A 95 3.46 -5.92 15.27
N VAL A 96 3.63 -4.86 16.04
CA VAL A 96 2.63 -3.78 16.15
C VAL A 96 3.28 -2.44 15.86
N THR A 97 4.29 -2.01 16.63
CA THR A 97 4.86 -0.66 16.43
C THR A 97 5.58 -0.53 15.10
N THR A 98 6.23 -1.58 14.60
CA THR A 98 6.83 -1.59 13.25
C THR A 98 5.87 -1.25 12.12
N HIS A 99 4.57 -1.56 12.28
CA HIS A 99 3.55 -1.20 11.28
C HIS A 99 3.07 0.25 11.42
N LEU A 100 3.22 0.86 12.59
CA LEU A 100 2.85 2.25 12.87
C LEU A 100 4.00 3.23 12.60
N ASP A 101 5.24 2.75 12.75
CA ASP A 101 6.47 3.54 12.54
C ASP A 101 6.82 3.68 11.04
N TYR A 102 6.31 2.78 10.19
CA TYR A 102 6.52 2.77 8.74
C TYR A 102 5.45 3.59 8.01
#